data_AF-R7HZM8-F1
#
_entry.id   AF-R7HZM8-F1
#
_cell.length_a   1.000
_cell.length_b   1.000
_cell.length_c   1.000
_cell.angle_alpha   90.00
_cell.angle_beta   90.00
_cell.angle_gamma   90.00
#
_symmetry.space_group_name_H-M   'P 1'
#
loop_
_entity.id
_entity.type
_entity.pdbx_description
1 polymer ?
#
loop_
_entity_poly.entity_id
_entity_poly.type
_entity_poly.pdbx_seq_one_letter_code
_entity_poly.pdbx_strand_id
1 'polypeptide(L)'
;MGKSSKYPSYSAGTITINGSDKANTYKKGNTIYTNYNMSDDEKRAYEYAQKSFADSLSKVNVFDDATKQNLQSQLDAYTLNGQKIINNIYEPMLDDLKTDVASRFGNLDNSVFMDNLNSIEEKRAESINNLAQDVLAKQDELINNELSQRYTYLGFLQDVQNQMNSNILNYIGASQQNSSSGNSYNAQAYTANNSSSGGTYSNYANLASGILSSMGPYGMAASAALQISKKYV
;
A
#
# COMPACT_ATOMS: atom_id res chain seq x y z
N MET A 1 9.95 -44.45 43.22
CA MET A 1 9.37 -43.17 42.75
C MET A 1 10.49 -42.35 42.10
N GLY A 2 10.53 -42.32 40.77
CA GLY A 2 11.62 -41.69 40.01
C GLY A 2 11.51 -40.18 40.04
N LYS A 3 12.64 -39.49 40.28
CA LYS A 3 12.75 -38.03 40.32
C LYS A 3 12.37 -37.44 38.96
N SER A 4 11.20 -36.82 38.88
CA SER A 4 10.72 -36.13 37.68
C SER A 4 11.64 -34.93 37.36
N SER A 5 12.21 -34.94 36.15
CA SER A 5 12.82 -33.84 35.38
C SER A 5 13.77 -32.85 36.09
N LYS A 6 15.07 -32.92 35.75
CA LYS A 6 16.18 -32.14 36.34
C LYS A 6 16.36 -30.71 35.79
N TYR A 7 15.52 -30.24 34.87
CA TYR A 7 15.70 -28.96 34.15
C TYR A 7 14.43 -28.10 34.14
N PRO A 8 14.55 -26.76 34.10
CA PRO A 8 13.39 -25.88 33.96
C PRO A 8 12.64 -26.19 32.66
N SER A 9 11.31 -26.35 32.75
CA SER A 9 10.46 -26.58 31.59
C SER A 9 10.41 -25.34 30.71
N TYR A 10 10.44 -25.53 29.39
CA TYR A 10 10.23 -24.43 28.45
C TYR A 10 8.79 -23.92 28.56
N SER A 11 8.61 -22.60 28.60
CA SER A 11 7.31 -21.93 28.53
C SER A 11 7.04 -21.49 27.10
N ALA A 12 5.94 -21.98 26.52
CA ALA A 12 5.42 -21.43 25.28
C ALA A 12 4.95 -19.97 25.48
N GLY A 13 4.85 -19.21 24.40
CA GLY A 13 4.31 -17.86 24.40
C GLY A 13 3.16 -17.76 23.40
N THR A 14 2.00 -17.32 23.84
CA THR A 14 0.82 -17.13 22.99
C THR A 14 0.35 -15.69 23.06
N ILE A 15 -0.13 -15.16 21.94
CA ILE A 15 -0.86 -13.89 21.87
C ILE A 15 -2.29 -14.22 21.46
N THR A 16 -3.25 -13.84 22.30
CA THR A 16 -4.68 -14.04 22.07
C THR A 16 -5.35 -12.68 21.97
N ILE A 17 -6.14 -12.46 20.91
CA ILE A 17 -6.94 -11.25 20.70
C ILE A 17 -8.38 -11.69 20.45
N ASN A 18 -9.32 -11.10 21.19
CA ASN A 18 -10.74 -11.44 21.11
C ASN A 18 -11.00 -12.96 21.23
N GLY A 19 -10.27 -13.64 22.11
CA GLY A 19 -10.40 -15.09 22.34
C GLY A 19 -9.80 -15.99 21.27
N SER A 20 -9.15 -15.43 20.23
CA SER A 20 -8.47 -16.19 19.18
C SER A 20 -6.96 -16.06 19.29
N ASP A 21 -6.24 -17.17 19.21
CA ASP A 21 -4.78 -17.19 19.23
C ASP A 21 -4.23 -16.66 17.91
N LYS A 22 -3.62 -15.47 17.96
CA LYS A 22 -3.04 -14.77 16.80
C LYS A 22 -1.60 -15.13 16.53
N ALA A 23 -0.83 -15.47 17.56
CA ALA A 23 0.52 -16.00 17.40
C ALA A 23 0.88 -16.96 18.51
N ASN A 24 1.69 -17.96 18.18
CA ASN A 24 2.22 -18.90 19.16
C ASN A 24 3.72 -19.15 18.94
N THR A 25 4.44 -19.32 20.03
CA THR A 25 5.86 -19.68 20.07
C THR A 25 6.01 -20.87 20.99
N TYR A 26 6.54 -21.97 20.47
CA TYR A 26 6.71 -23.20 21.25
C TYR A 26 8.00 -23.93 20.84
N LYS A 27 8.48 -24.80 21.72
CA LYS A 27 9.66 -25.62 21.50
C LYS A 27 9.26 -27.06 21.22
N LYS A 28 9.79 -27.65 20.15
CA LYS A 28 9.71 -29.09 19.87
C LYS A 28 11.10 -29.63 19.60
N GLY A 29 11.59 -30.51 20.47
CA GLY A 29 13.00 -30.92 20.47
C GLY A 29 13.91 -29.72 20.77
N ASN A 30 14.92 -29.49 19.93
CA ASN A 30 15.82 -28.33 20.05
C ASN A 30 15.42 -27.14 19.17
N THR A 31 14.29 -27.21 18.47
CA THR A 31 13.84 -26.15 17.57
C THR A 31 12.71 -25.34 18.21
N ILE A 32 12.84 -24.01 18.13
CA ILE A 32 11.78 -23.07 18.51
C ILE A 32 11.00 -22.73 17.23
N TYR A 33 9.69 -22.91 17.28
CA TYR A 33 8.77 -22.56 16.21
C TYR A 33 7.98 -21.34 16.66
N THR A 34 7.84 -20.37 15.77
CA THR A 34 6.91 -19.26 15.96
C THR A 34 5.99 -19.19 14.74
N ASN A 35 4.68 -19.20 14.98
CA ASN A 35 3.68 -19.10 13.93
C ASN A 35 2.79 -17.89 14.17
N TYR A 36 2.42 -17.25 13.07
CA TYR A 36 1.30 -16.33 13.04
C TYR A 36 0.08 -17.06 12.49
N ASN A 37 -1.01 -17.03 13.24
CA ASN A 37 -2.25 -17.69 12.88
C ASN A 37 -3.15 -16.68 12.17
N MET A 38 -3.00 -16.58 10.85
CA MET A 38 -3.91 -15.80 10.02
C MET A 38 -5.33 -16.36 10.12
N SER A 39 -6.32 -15.47 10.21
CA SER A 39 -7.70 -15.83 9.89
C SER A 39 -7.83 -16.13 8.40
N ASP A 40 -8.93 -16.78 8.01
CA ASP A 40 -9.21 -17.08 6.60
C ASP A 40 -9.27 -15.80 5.74
N ASP A 41 -9.80 -14.71 6.29
CA ASP A 41 -9.87 -13.42 5.59
C ASP A 41 -8.50 -12.73 5.50
N GLU A 42 -7.69 -12.75 6.58
CA GLU A 42 -6.31 -12.25 6.56
C GLU A 42 -5.48 -12.99 5.51
N LYS A 43 -5.60 -14.32 5.49
CA LYS A 43 -4.92 -15.19 4.52
C LYS A 43 -5.37 -14.89 3.09
N ARG A 44 -6.69 -14.78 2.85
CA ARG A 44 -7.22 -14.48 1.52
C ARG A 44 -6.74 -13.12 1.01
N ALA A 45 -6.74 -12.09 1.86
CA ALA A 45 -6.25 -10.77 1.50
C ALA A 45 -4.74 -10.80 1.19
N TYR A 46 -3.95 -11.50 2.00
CA TYR A 46 -2.51 -11.62 1.82
C TYR A 46 -2.16 -12.33 0.50
N GLU A 47 -2.79 -13.49 0.24
CA GLU A 47 -2.59 -14.26 -0.98
C GLU A 47 -3.06 -13.50 -2.22
N TYR A 48 -4.21 -12.81 -2.13
CA TYR A 48 -4.71 -11.97 -3.21
C TYR A 48 -3.74 -10.83 -3.53
N ALA A 49 -3.24 -10.12 -2.52
CA ALA A 49 -2.31 -9.02 -2.73
C ALA A 49 -1.02 -9.50 -3.38
N GLN A 50 -0.44 -10.59 -2.87
CA GLN A 50 0.79 -11.17 -3.40
C GLN A 50 0.61 -11.66 -4.85
N LYS A 51 -0.45 -12.41 -5.12
CA LYS A 51 -0.73 -12.94 -6.46
C LYS A 51 -1.02 -11.82 -7.45
N SER A 52 -1.91 -10.90 -7.08
CA SER A 52 -2.30 -9.79 -7.96
C SER A 52 -1.12 -8.87 -8.26
N PHE A 53 -0.23 -8.64 -7.29
CA PHE A 53 0.98 -7.85 -7.51
C PHE A 53 1.90 -8.53 -8.52
N ALA A 54 2.19 -9.83 -8.34
CA ALA A 54 3.03 -10.59 -9.25
C ALA A 54 2.46 -10.66 -10.67
N ASP A 55 1.15 -10.93 -10.80
CA ASP A 55 0.47 -11.01 -12.08
C ASP A 55 0.44 -9.65 -12.79
N SER A 56 0.20 -8.57 -12.04
CA SER A 56 0.06 -7.20 -12.58
C SER A 56 1.39 -6.56 -12.94
N LEU A 57 2.48 -6.88 -12.23
CA LEU A 57 3.80 -6.28 -12.46
C LEU A 57 4.28 -6.52 -13.90
N SER A 58 4.08 -7.73 -14.42
CA SER A 58 4.46 -8.08 -15.80
C SER A 58 3.60 -7.40 -16.88
N LYS A 59 2.45 -6.86 -16.50
CA LYS A 59 1.44 -6.30 -17.41
C LYS A 59 1.22 -4.79 -17.22
N VAL A 60 1.97 -4.14 -16.34
CA VAL A 60 1.70 -2.75 -15.95
C VAL A 60 1.72 -1.80 -17.15
N ASN A 61 2.65 -2.01 -18.08
CA ASN A 61 2.80 -1.20 -19.31
C ASN A 61 2.19 -1.88 -20.55
N VAL A 62 1.43 -2.97 -20.37
CA VAL A 62 0.78 -3.70 -21.46
C VAL A 62 -0.73 -3.55 -21.30
N PHE A 63 -1.34 -2.75 -22.17
CA PHE A 63 -2.79 -2.63 -22.22
C PHE A 63 -3.38 -3.87 -22.90
N ASP A 64 -4.37 -4.47 -22.25
CA ASP A 64 -5.17 -5.52 -22.86
C ASP A 64 -6.14 -4.89 -23.88
N ASP A 65 -6.80 -5.75 -24.67
CA ASP A 65 -7.67 -5.29 -25.74
C ASP A 65 -8.90 -4.55 -25.21
N ALA A 66 -9.37 -4.90 -24.01
CA ALA A 66 -10.49 -4.22 -23.37
C ALA A 66 -10.12 -2.78 -22.95
N THR A 67 -8.96 -2.58 -22.32
CA THR A 67 -8.45 -1.24 -21.99
C THR A 67 -8.23 -0.43 -23.27
N LYS A 68 -7.62 -1.01 -24.31
CA LYS A 68 -7.41 -0.31 -25.59
C LYS A 68 -8.74 0.13 -26.21
N GLN A 69 -9.74 -0.74 -26.25
CA GLN A 69 -11.08 -0.41 -26.76
C GLN A 69 -11.74 0.69 -25.93
N ASN A 70 -11.60 0.67 -24.60
CA ASN A 70 -12.15 1.70 -23.75
C ASN A 70 -11.50 3.07 -24.00
N LEU A 71 -10.16 3.12 -24.08
CA LEU A 71 -9.43 4.34 -24.41
C LEU A 71 -9.82 4.88 -25.80
N GLN A 72 -9.93 3.99 -26.79
CA GLN A 72 -10.37 4.37 -28.14
C GLN A 72 -11.80 4.93 -28.13
N SER A 73 -12.73 4.28 -27.41
CA SER A 73 -14.11 4.77 -27.33
C SER A 73 -14.20 6.15 -26.69
N GLN A 74 -13.37 6.45 -25.69
CA GLN A 74 -13.31 7.79 -25.08
C GLN A 74 -12.74 8.82 -26.08
N LEU A 75 -11.72 8.44 -26.84
CA LEU A 75 -11.11 9.29 -27.85
C LEU A 75 -12.07 9.60 -29.01
N ASP A 76 -12.80 8.59 -29.47
CA ASP A 76 -13.80 8.72 -30.53
C ASP A 76 -14.95 9.63 -30.09
N ALA A 77 -15.42 9.47 -28.85
CA ALA A 77 -16.46 10.33 -28.28
C ALA A 77 -16.00 11.80 -28.19
N TYR A 78 -14.75 12.03 -27.77
CA TYR A 78 -14.15 13.36 -27.70
C TYR A 78 -14.03 14.00 -29.10
N THR A 79 -13.51 13.23 -30.06
CA THR A 79 -13.37 13.65 -31.47
C THR A 79 -14.72 14.01 -32.08
N LEU A 80 -15.72 13.15 -31.90
CA LEU A 80 -17.07 13.37 -32.41
C LEU A 80 -17.70 14.61 -31.79
N ASN A 81 -17.49 14.85 -30.50
CA ASN A 81 -17.97 16.05 -29.83
C ASN A 81 -17.33 17.32 -30.41
N GLY A 82 -16.00 17.31 -30.59
CA GLY A 82 -15.28 18.43 -31.22
C GLY A 82 -15.76 18.72 -32.64
N GLN A 83 -15.96 17.68 -33.46
CA GLN A 83 -16.50 17.82 -34.82
C GLN A 83 -17.90 18.45 -34.81
N LYS A 84 -18.78 18.04 -33.87
CA LYS A 84 -20.10 18.64 -33.72
C LYS A 84 -20.02 20.12 -33.35
N ILE A 85 -19.12 20.50 -32.45
CA ILE A 85 -18.92 21.90 -32.07
C ILE A 85 -18.47 22.73 -33.28
N ILE A 86 -17.47 22.24 -34.03
CA ILE A 86 -16.99 22.91 -35.25
C ILE A 86 -18.14 23.08 -36.25
N ASN A 87 -18.86 22.01 -36.57
CA ASN A 87 -19.97 22.08 -37.54
C ASN A 87 -21.07 23.03 -37.06
N ASN A 88 -21.44 23.00 -35.77
CA ASN A 88 -22.45 23.91 -35.22
C ASN A 88 -22.04 25.40 -35.29
N ILE A 89 -20.74 25.70 -35.32
CA ILE A 89 -20.24 27.07 -35.48
C ILE A 89 -20.27 27.48 -36.96
N TYR A 90 -19.77 26.63 -37.85
CA TYR A 90 -19.53 27.01 -39.24
C TYR A 90 -20.72 26.76 -40.20
N GLU A 91 -21.57 25.76 -39.93
CA GLU A 91 -22.75 25.47 -40.78
C GLU A 91 -23.72 26.66 -40.85
N PRO A 92 -24.12 27.31 -39.72
CA PRO A 92 -24.99 28.48 -39.80
C PRO A 92 -24.36 29.65 -40.57
N MET A 93 -23.05 29.86 -40.41
CA MET A 93 -22.34 30.92 -41.14
C MET A 93 -22.33 30.69 -42.65
N LEU A 94 -22.18 29.43 -43.09
CA LEU A 94 -22.25 29.06 -44.50
C LEU A 94 -23.66 29.26 -45.07
N ASP A 95 -24.69 28.90 -44.30
CA ASP A 95 -26.08 29.05 -44.75
C ASP A 95 -26.54 30.51 -44.77
N ASP A 96 -26.11 31.32 -43.80
CA ASP A 96 -26.32 32.76 -43.78
C ASP A 96 -25.63 33.43 -44.98
N LEU A 97 -24.37 33.03 -45.27
CA LEU A 97 -23.63 33.55 -46.43
C LEU A 97 -24.34 33.21 -47.75
N LYS A 98 -24.78 31.96 -47.93
CA LYS A 98 -25.54 31.54 -49.12
C LYS A 98 -26.84 32.33 -49.26
N THR A 99 -27.56 32.52 -48.15
CA THR A 99 -28.85 33.22 -48.13
C THR A 99 -28.68 34.71 -48.44
N ASP A 100 -27.71 35.39 -47.84
CA ASP A 100 -27.45 36.81 -48.07
C ASP A 100 -27.04 37.07 -49.53
N VAL A 101 -26.11 36.26 -50.07
CA VAL A 101 -25.65 36.40 -51.46
C VAL A 101 -26.77 36.09 -52.46
N ALA A 102 -27.52 35.00 -52.26
CA ALA A 102 -28.66 34.67 -53.11
C ALA A 102 -29.73 35.78 -53.10
N SER A 103 -29.98 36.41 -51.94
CA SER A 103 -30.96 37.49 -51.81
C SER A 103 -30.52 38.79 -52.51
N ARG A 104 -29.22 39.09 -52.55
CA ARG A 104 -28.68 40.36 -53.08
C ARG A 104 -28.29 40.29 -54.55
N PHE A 105 -27.75 39.15 -54.99
CA PHE A 105 -27.11 39.03 -56.30
C PHE A 105 -27.81 38.02 -57.22
N GLY A 106 -28.71 37.19 -56.70
CA GLY A 106 -29.46 36.20 -57.49
C GLY A 106 -28.60 35.04 -58.04
N ASN A 107 -27.28 35.09 -57.91
CA ASN A 107 -26.33 34.03 -58.25
C ASN A 107 -25.24 33.88 -57.16
N LEU A 108 -24.64 32.69 -57.08
CA LEU A 108 -23.54 32.39 -56.14
C LEU A 108 -22.15 32.60 -56.77
N ASP A 109 -22.08 32.90 -58.07
CA ASP A 109 -20.82 33.14 -58.83
C ASP A 109 -20.32 34.58 -58.70
N ASN A 110 -20.38 35.15 -57.48
CA ASN A 110 -19.84 36.47 -57.19
C ASN A 110 -18.53 36.33 -56.42
N SER A 111 -17.50 37.12 -56.76
CA SER A 111 -16.19 37.09 -56.09
C SER A 111 -16.31 37.32 -54.58
N VAL A 112 -17.26 38.16 -54.14
CA VAL A 112 -17.51 38.42 -52.70
C VAL A 112 -18.03 37.17 -51.98
N PHE A 113 -18.82 36.32 -52.64
CA PHE A 113 -19.25 35.05 -52.07
C PHE A 113 -18.07 34.09 -51.93
N MET A 114 -17.26 33.95 -52.99
CA MET A 114 -16.10 33.06 -53.00
C MET A 114 -15.05 33.48 -51.98
N ASP A 115 -14.78 34.77 -51.82
CA ASP A 115 -13.81 35.27 -50.83
C ASP A 115 -14.27 34.98 -49.39
N ASN A 116 -15.55 35.20 -49.08
CA ASN A 116 -16.12 34.90 -47.76
C ASN A 116 -16.21 33.39 -47.50
N LEU A 117 -16.60 32.61 -48.50
CA LEU A 117 -16.64 31.15 -48.42
C LEU A 117 -15.25 30.58 -48.14
N ASN A 118 -14.24 31.04 -48.87
CA ASN A 118 -12.85 30.65 -48.67
C ASN A 118 -12.38 31.00 -47.25
N SER A 119 -12.71 32.18 -46.73
CA SER A 119 -12.34 32.57 -45.37
C SER A 119 -13.02 31.72 -44.29
N ILE A 120 -14.30 31.37 -44.47
CA ILE A 120 -15.03 30.50 -43.54
C ILE A 120 -14.44 29.08 -43.57
N GLU A 121 -14.20 28.53 -44.75
CA GLU A 121 -13.61 27.19 -44.89
C GLU A 121 -12.16 27.13 -44.41
N GLU A 122 -11.37 28.20 -44.60
CA GLU A 122 -10.00 28.30 -44.06
C GLU A 122 -10.00 28.22 -42.53
N LYS A 123 -10.86 29.00 -41.85
CA LYS A 123 -10.99 28.96 -40.38
C LYS A 123 -11.54 27.63 -39.88
N ARG A 124 -12.47 27.03 -40.62
CA ARG A 124 -13.00 25.69 -40.32
C ARG A 124 -11.90 24.64 -40.43
N ALA A 125 -11.08 24.69 -41.48
CA ALA A 125 -9.94 23.79 -41.66
C ALA A 125 -8.90 23.96 -40.55
N GLU A 126 -8.59 25.20 -40.14
CA GLU A 126 -7.74 25.49 -38.99
C GLU A 126 -8.31 24.89 -37.69
N SER A 127 -9.62 25.05 -37.46
CA SER A 127 -10.30 24.49 -36.29
C SER A 127 -10.25 22.96 -36.25
N ILE A 128 -10.38 22.31 -37.42
CA ILE A 128 -10.24 20.85 -37.55
C ILE A 128 -8.80 20.42 -37.26
N ASN A 129 -7.80 21.19 -37.73
CA ASN A 129 -6.39 20.92 -37.43
C ASN A 129 -6.12 21.02 -35.92
N ASN A 130 -6.62 22.08 -35.27
CA ASN A 130 -6.51 22.26 -33.83
C ASN A 130 -7.19 21.11 -33.08
N LEU A 131 -8.39 20.68 -33.50
CA LEU A 131 -9.04 19.51 -32.92
C LEU A 131 -8.18 18.24 -33.06
N ALA A 132 -7.52 18.03 -34.20
CA ALA A 132 -6.64 16.87 -34.38
C ALA A 132 -5.46 16.89 -33.38
N GLN A 133 -4.88 18.06 -33.12
CA GLN A 133 -3.82 18.23 -32.10
C GLN A 133 -4.37 17.98 -30.69
N ASP A 134 -5.57 18.50 -30.38
CA ASP A 134 -6.23 18.28 -29.09
C ASP A 134 -6.58 16.81 -28.87
N VAL A 135 -7.01 16.09 -29.91
CA VAL A 135 -7.28 14.64 -29.86
C VAL A 135 -6.00 13.87 -29.54
N LEU A 136 -4.86 14.21 -30.15
CA LEU A 136 -3.57 13.58 -29.82
C LEU A 136 -3.18 13.86 -28.36
N ALA A 137 -3.30 15.11 -27.91
CA ALA A 137 -3.06 15.46 -26.51
C ALA A 137 -3.99 14.70 -25.55
N LYS A 138 -5.26 14.52 -25.94
CA LYS A 138 -6.24 13.76 -25.15
C LYS A 138 -5.89 12.27 -25.12
N GLN A 139 -5.41 11.69 -26.21
CA GLN A 139 -4.92 10.32 -26.25
C GLN A 139 -3.78 10.11 -25.24
N ASP A 140 -2.78 11.01 -25.24
CA ASP A 140 -1.66 10.96 -24.30
C ASP A 140 -2.14 11.10 -22.85
N GLU A 141 -3.08 12.01 -22.58
CA GLU A 141 -3.70 12.17 -21.26
C GLU A 141 -4.37 10.87 -20.77
N LEU A 142 -5.17 10.23 -21.63
CA LEU A 142 -5.89 9.00 -21.31
C LEU A 142 -4.93 7.84 -21.02
N ILE A 143 -3.88 7.69 -21.82
CA ILE A 143 -2.84 6.67 -21.61
C ILE A 143 -2.11 6.90 -20.29
N ASN A 144 -1.70 8.15 -20.02
CA ASN A 144 -1.00 8.48 -18.78
C ASN A 144 -1.88 8.28 -17.54
N ASN A 145 -3.16 8.63 -17.64
CA ASN A 145 -4.13 8.39 -16.56
C ASN A 145 -4.30 6.90 -16.26
N GLU A 146 -4.42 6.06 -17.29
CA GLU A 146 -4.49 4.60 -17.13
C GLU A 146 -3.23 4.02 -16.48
N LEU A 147 -2.04 4.45 -16.93
CA LEU A 147 -0.77 4.02 -16.32
C LEU A 147 -0.69 4.46 -14.86
N SER A 148 -1.04 5.71 -14.55
CA SER A 148 -1.06 6.23 -13.18
C SER A 148 -1.97 5.41 -12.26
N GLN A 149 -3.15 5.02 -12.74
CA GLN A 149 -4.07 4.16 -12.00
C GLN A 149 -3.48 2.76 -11.76
N ARG A 150 -2.83 2.18 -12.76
CA ARG A 150 -2.15 0.88 -12.62
C ARG A 150 -1.01 0.92 -11.60
N TYR A 151 -0.18 1.96 -11.63
CA TYR A 151 0.89 2.14 -10.63
C TYR A 151 0.33 2.38 -9.23
N THR A 152 -0.74 3.17 -9.11
CA THR A 152 -1.44 3.39 -7.84
C THR A 152 -1.98 2.08 -7.29
N TYR A 153 -2.57 1.23 -8.13
CA TYR A 153 -3.07 -0.08 -7.73
C TYR A 153 -1.93 -1.01 -7.28
N LEU A 154 -0.79 -1.04 -7.99
CA LEU A 154 0.39 -1.81 -7.55
C LEU A 154 0.90 -1.32 -6.19
N GLY A 155 0.94 0.00 -5.98
CA GLY A 155 1.31 0.61 -4.69
C GLY A 155 0.36 0.15 -3.57
N PHE A 156 -0.95 0.20 -3.81
CA PHE A 156 -1.94 -0.30 -2.87
C PHE A 156 -1.71 -1.78 -2.50
N LEU A 157 -1.46 -2.65 -3.48
CA LEU A 157 -1.18 -4.08 -3.22
C LEU A 157 0.10 -4.27 -2.39
N GLN A 158 1.14 -3.48 -2.67
CA GLN A 158 2.39 -3.50 -1.92
C GLN A 158 2.20 -3.02 -0.48
N ASP A 159 1.43 -1.96 -0.26
CA ASP A 159 1.13 -1.42 1.07
C ASP A 159 0.35 -2.43 1.91
N VAL A 160 -0.65 -3.07 1.32
CA VAL A 160 -1.42 -4.16 1.96
C VAL A 160 -0.49 -5.30 2.39
N GLN A 161 0.46 -5.71 1.54
CA GLN A 161 1.43 -6.75 1.87
C GLN A 161 2.40 -6.29 2.98
N ASN A 162 2.91 -5.07 2.92
CA ASN A 162 3.83 -4.51 3.92
C ASN A 162 3.17 -4.37 5.30
N GLN A 163 1.91 -3.92 5.33
CA GLN A 163 1.14 -3.80 6.56
C GLN A 163 0.90 -5.17 7.19
N MET A 164 0.51 -6.17 6.40
CA MET A 164 0.35 -7.54 6.90
C MET A 164 1.67 -8.13 7.39
N ASN A 165 2.76 -7.98 6.65
CA ASN A 165 4.09 -8.41 7.09
C ASN A 165 4.51 -7.76 8.40
N SER A 166 4.25 -6.46 8.55
CA SER A 166 4.53 -5.74 9.80
C SER A 166 3.70 -6.30 10.97
N ASN A 167 2.42 -6.55 10.75
CA ASN A 167 1.54 -7.16 11.77
C ASN A 167 2.01 -8.57 12.16
N ILE A 168 2.34 -9.41 11.17
CA ILE A 168 2.90 -10.74 11.36
C ILE A 168 4.15 -10.65 12.25
N LEU A 169 5.13 -9.84 11.88
CA LEU A 169 6.39 -9.69 12.61
C LEU A 169 6.17 -9.16 14.03
N ASN A 170 5.25 -8.21 14.23
CA ASN A 170 4.91 -7.68 15.54
C ASN A 170 4.31 -8.76 16.46
N TYR A 171 3.36 -9.56 15.98
CA TYR A 171 2.74 -10.62 16.79
C TYR A 171 3.70 -11.79 17.05
N ILE A 172 4.52 -12.15 16.06
CA ILE A 172 5.62 -13.11 16.22
C ILE A 172 6.58 -12.63 17.31
N GLY A 173 7.02 -11.37 17.25
CA GLY A 173 7.92 -10.76 18.24
C GLY A 173 7.31 -10.76 19.64
N ALA A 174 6.05 -10.35 19.78
CA ALA A 174 5.34 -10.35 21.06
C ALA A 174 5.17 -11.77 21.64
N SER A 175 4.87 -12.75 20.79
CA SER A 175 4.79 -14.16 21.20
C SER A 175 6.13 -14.71 21.70
N GLN A 176 7.23 -14.35 21.03
CA GLN A 176 8.59 -14.71 21.49
C GLN A 176 8.95 -14.03 22.81
N GLN A 177 8.56 -12.78 23.01
CA GLN A 177 8.76 -12.07 24.28
C GLN A 177 7.99 -12.75 25.43
N ASN A 178 6.74 -13.15 25.22
CA ASN A 178 5.96 -13.90 26.20
C ASN A 178 6.64 -15.24 26.56
N SER A 179 7.11 -15.97 25.56
CA SER A 179 7.85 -17.22 25.78
C SER A 179 9.13 -16.98 26.57
N SER A 180 9.89 -15.93 26.22
CA SER A 180 11.12 -15.54 26.90
C SER A 180 10.89 -15.15 28.37
N SER A 181 9.82 -14.40 28.65
CA SER A 181 9.41 -14.03 30.01
C SER A 181 9.09 -15.26 30.86
N GLY A 182 8.28 -16.19 30.33
CA GLY A 182 7.96 -17.44 31.01
C GLY A 182 9.19 -18.33 31.24
N ASN A 183 10.10 -18.41 30.27
CA ASN A 183 11.37 -19.13 30.40
C ASN A 183 12.28 -18.51 31.47
N SER A 184 12.36 -17.18 31.53
CA SER A 184 13.12 -16.45 32.56
C SER A 184 12.55 -16.73 33.95
N TYR A 185 11.22 -16.66 34.10
CA TYR A 185 10.54 -17.02 35.34
C TYR A 185 10.84 -18.47 35.76
N ASN A 186 10.73 -19.42 34.85
CA ASN A 186 11.02 -20.84 35.14
C ASN A 186 12.48 -21.07 35.55
N ALA A 187 13.44 -20.38 34.91
CA ALA A 187 14.85 -20.45 35.27
C ALA A 187 15.12 -19.86 36.67
N GLN A 188 14.51 -18.72 36.99
CA GLN A 188 14.61 -18.09 38.31
C GLN A 188 13.96 -18.96 39.40
N ALA A 189 12.77 -19.48 39.16
CA ALA A 189 12.05 -20.37 40.08
C ALA A 189 12.84 -21.66 40.34
N TYR A 190 13.42 -22.27 39.30
CA TYR A 190 14.29 -23.44 39.44
C TYR A 190 15.55 -23.13 40.27
N THR A 191 16.19 -21.99 40.02
CA THR A 191 17.37 -21.54 40.77
C THR A 191 17.02 -21.31 42.24
N ALA A 192 15.94 -20.59 42.53
CA ALA A 192 15.48 -20.36 43.90
C ALA A 192 15.14 -21.66 44.64
N ASN A 193 14.50 -22.62 43.96
CA ASN A 193 14.14 -23.91 44.54
C ASN A 193 15.39 -24.76 44.87
N ASN A 194 16.43 -24.73 44.02
CA ASN A 194 17.69 -25.42 44.28
C ASN A 194 18.60 -24.68 45.30
N SER A 195 18.52 -23.35 45.36
CA SER A 195 19.29 -22.51 46.29
C SER A 195 18.73 -22.48 47.72
N SER A 196 17.58 -23.12 47.97
CA SER A 196 17.04 -23.34 49.32
C SER A 196 17.93 -24.24 50.21
N SER A 197 19.06 -24.73 49.69
CA SER A 197 20.12 -25.41 50.44
C SER A 197 21.34 -24.54 50.80
N GLY A 198 21.39 -23.25 50.46
CA GLY A 198 22.55 -22.40 50.81
C GLY A 198 22.35 -20.89 50.68
N GLY A 199 22.22 -20.22 51.84
CA GLY A 199 22.67 -18.83 52.05
C GLY A 199 21.76 -17.70 51.53
N THR A 200 20.98 -17.12 52.43
CA THR A 200 19.99 -16.03 52.28
C THR A 200 20.49 -14.72 51.63
N TYR A 201 21.78 -14.57 51.31
CA TYR A 201 22.36 -13.30 50.80
C TYR A 201 22.44 -13.17 49.26
N SER A 202 22.21 -14.25 48.49
CA SER A 202 22.34 -14.21 47.01
C SER A 202 21.07 -13.77 46.26
N ASN A 203 19.91 -13.76 46.93
CA ASN A 203 18.61 -13.56 46.28
C ASN A 203 18.31 -12.09 45.93
N TYR A 204 18.84 -11.12 46.67
CA TYR A 204 18.61 -9.68 46.39
C TYR A 204 19.44 -9.15 45.21
N ALA A 205 20.62 -9.71 44.96
CA ALA A 205 21.51 -9.27 43.87
C ALA A 205 20.96 -9.64 42.48
N ASN A 206 20.26 -10.78 42.37
CA ASN A 206 19.73 -11.27 41.10
C ASN A 206 18.43 -10.58 40.68
N LEU A 207 17.56 -10.22 41.64
CA LEU A 207 16.31 -9.50 41.36
C LEU A 207 16.57 -8.09 40.78
N ALA A 208 17.58 -7.40 41.31
CA ALA A 208 18.00 -6.09 40.82
C ALA A 208 18.65 -6.16 39.42
N SER A 209 19.42 -7.21 39.12
CA SER A 209 20.05 -7.38 37.80
C SER A 209 19.04 -7.73 36.70
N GLY A 210 18.00 -8.50 37.02
CA GLY A 210 16.96 -8.90 36.06
C GLY A 210 16.12 -7.72 35.58
N ILE A 211 15.68 -6.87 36.51
CA ILE A 211 14.89 -5.67 36.19
C ILE A 211 15.75 -4.66 35.39
N LEU A 212 17.03 -4.50 35.76
CA LEU A 212 17.96 -3.57 35.10
C LEU A 212 18.30 -4.00 33.66
N SER A 213 18.29 -5.31 33.36
CA SER A 213 18.53 -5.82 32.01
C SER A 213 17.29 -5.81 31.09
N SER A 214 16.09 -5.74 31.67
CA SER A 214 14.82 -5.64 30.92
C SER A 214 14.43 -4.20 30.55
N MET A 215 15.05 -3.20 31.18
CA MET A 215 14.89 -1.80 30.82
C MET A 215 16.05 -1.44 29.90
N GLY A 216 15.77 -1.24 28.60
CA GLY A 216 16.77 -0.85 27.61
C GLY A 216 17.51 0.48 27.95
N PRO A 217 18.10 1.18 26.97
CA PRO A 217 19.16 2.20 27.17
C PRO A 217 18.88 3.36 28.15
N TYR A 218 17.66 3.51 28.67
CA TYR A 218 17.28 4.44 29.73
C TYR A 218 17.67 3.99 31.16
N GLY A 219 18.08 2.73 31.38
CA GLY A 219 18.50 2.23 32.70
C GLY A 219 19.81 2.83 33.24
N MET A 220 20.69 3.34 32.37
CA MET A 220 22.01 3.85 32.77
C MET A 220 21.98 5.19 33.53
N ALA A 221 20.89 5.96 33.43
CA ALA A 221 20.75 7.21 34.19
C ALA A 221 20.42 6.96 35.67
N ALA A 222 19.69 5.88 35.98
CA ALA A 222 19.33 5.52 37.35
C ALA A 222 20.54 4.98 38.16
N SER A 223 21.51 4.36 37.50
CA SER A 223 22.75 3.89 38.15
C SER A 223 23.65 5.02 38.66
N ALA A 224 23.60 6.20 38.03
CA ALA A 224 24.37 7.36 38.49
C ALA A 224 23.79 7.95 39.79
N ALA A 225 22.46 8.00 39.93
CA ALA A 225 21.79 8.50 41.13
C ALA A 225 22.01 7.58 42.35
N LEU A 226 22.08 6.25 42.16
CA LEU A 226 22.32 5.27 43.23
C LEU A 226 23.80 5.16 43.65
N GLN A 227 24.75 5.54 42.80
CA GLN A 227 26.17 5.62 43.20
C GLN A 227 26.46 6.87 44.05
N ILE A 228 25.71 7.96 43.85
CA ILE A 228 25.89 9.19 44.64
C ILE A 228 25.32 9.03 46.05
N SER A 229 24.23 8.28 46.24
CA SER A 229 23.67 8.05 47.59
C SER A 229 24.51 7.13 48.48
N LYS A 230 25.36 6.27 47.91
CA LYS A 230 26.35 5.47 48.67
C LYS A 230 27.56 6.25 49.17
N LYS A 231 27.78 7.48 48.69
CA LYS A 231 28.89 8.34 49.14
C LYS A 231 28.49 9.30 50.27
N TYR A 232 27.22 9.33 50.67
CA TYR A 232 26.69 10.26 51.68
C TYR A 232 25.84 9.57 52.79
N VAL A 233 26.01 8.26 53.00
CA VAL A 233 25.56 7.55 54.21
C VAL A 233 26.73 6.76 54.78
#